data_AF-A0A9X6AHZ5-F1
#
_entry.id   AF-A0A9X6AHZ5-F1
#
_cell.length_a   1.000
_cell.length_b   1.000
_cell.length_c   1.000
_cell.angle_alpha   90.00
_cell.angle_beta   90.00
_cell.angle_gamma   90.00
#
_symmetry.space_group_name_H-M   'P 1'
#
loop_
_entity.id
_entity.type
_entity.pdbx_description
1 polymer ?
#
loop_
_entity_poly.entity_id
_entity_poly.type
_entity_poly.pdbx_seq_one_letter_code
_entity_poly.pdbx_strand_id
1 'polypeptide(L)'
;YYDAIVMHGDGGDSTSFSNIRRRALAKAKPPAQGGDEVTYLNAFLDARVWAMKQEEAHSDTTRVDTEQRVFLQKRNLNLDPPLNWKVYGDSYHIG
;
A
#
# COMPACT_ATOMS: atom_id res chain seq x y z
N TYR A 1 -1.11 -1.57 -5.63
CA TYR A 1 0.05 -2.31 -6.20
C TYR A 1 1.00 -1.42 -6.97
N TYR A 2 0.53 -0.66 -7.97
CA TYR A 2 1.37 0.20 -8.82
C TYR A 2 2.40 1.03 -8.05
N ASP A 3 1.95 1.70 -6.99
CA ASP A 3 2.83 2.53 -6.15
C ASP A 3 3.97 1.76 -5.47
N ALA A 4 3.74 0.48 -5.13
CA ALA A 4 4.75 -0.36 -4.51
C ALA A 4 5.83 -0.80 -5.52
N ILE A 5 5.44 -1.17 -6.75
CA ILE A 5 6.43 -1.57 -7.78
C ILE A 5 7.24 -0.39 -8.30
N VAL A 6 6.68 0.83 -8.32
CA VAL A 6 7.44 2.05 -8.65
C VAL A 6 8.56 2.29 -7.64
N MET A 7 8.29 2.09 -6.35
CA MET A 7 9.25 2.34 -5.27
C MET A 7 10.26 1.21 -5.09
N HIS A 8 9.80 -0.04 -5.11
CA HIS A 8 10.60 -1.20 -4.75
C HIS A 8 11.09 -2.03 -5.95
N GLY A 9 10.65 -1.69 -7.17
CA GLY A 9 10.88 -2.53 -8.34
C GLY A 9 10.29 -3.93 -8.18
N ASP A 10 10.69 -4.84 -9.06
CA ASP A 10 10.34 -6.27 -8.98
C ASP A 10 11.56 -7.17 -9.12
N GLY A 11 12.64 -6.79 -8.43
CA GLY A 11 13.86 -7.59 -8.33
C GLY A 11 13.71 -8.80 -7.39
N GLY A 12 14.84 -9.42 -7.07
CA GLY A 12 14.89 -10.60 -6.20
C GLY A 12 15.09 -10.31 -4.70
N ASP A 13 15.29 -9.05 -4.30
CA ASP A 13 15.53 -8.67 -2.91
C ASP A 13 14.28 -8.82 -2.02
N SER A 14 14.48 -8.86 -0.70
CA SER A 14 13.41 -9.10 0.28
C SER A 14 12.33 -8.03 0.31
N THR A 15 12.61 -6.86 -0.25
CA THR A 15 11.76 -5.66 -0.23
C THR A 15 11.09 -5.40 -1.58
N SER A 16 11.39 -6.20 -2.61
CA SER A 16 10.79 -6.09 -3.94
C SER A 16 9.28 -6.31 -3.93
N PHE A 17 8.59 -5.79 -4.94
CA PHE A 17 7.14 -5.89 -5.07
C PHE A 17 6.62 -7.32 -4.90
N SER A 18 7.19 -8.30 -5.61
CA SER A 18 6.79 -9.70 -5.51
C SER A 18 6.95 -10.27 -4.10
N ASN A 19 7.98 -9.86 -3.36
CA ASN A 19 8.20 -10.31 -1.98
C ASN A 19 7.27 -9.60 -0.98
N ILE A 20 6.97 -8.31 -1.17
CA ILE A 20 5.91 -7.61 -0.42
C ILE A 20 4.56 -8.32 -0.61
N ARG A 21 4.20 -8.64 -1.87
CA ARG A 21 2.96 -9.37 -2.18
C ARG A 21 2.95 -10.75 -1.51
N ARG A 22 4.07 -11.48 -1.55
CA ARG A 22 4.19 -12.78 -0.87
C ARG A 22 3.97 -12.66 0.64
N ARG A 23 4.54 -11.63 1.28
CA ARG A 23 4.33 -11.34 2.70
C ARG A 23 2.86 -11.06 3.02
N ALA A 24 2.16 -10.32 2.16
CA ALA A 24 0.73 -10.05 2.31
C ALA A 24 -0.12 -11.33 2.19
N LEU A 25 0.17 -12.18 1.19
CA LEU A 25 -0.52 -13.45 0.96
C LEU A 25 -0.36 -14.44 2.12
N ALA A 26 0.74 -14.37 2.86
CA ALA A 26 0.93 -15.17 4.08
C ALA A 26 0.04 -14.72 5.25
N LYS A 27 -0.60 -13.54 5.14
CA LYS A 27 -1.42 -12.93 6.21
C LYS A 27 -2.91 -12.89 5.86
N ALA A 28 -3.26 -12.72 4.59
CA ALA A 28 -4.65 -12.66 4.15
C ALA A 28 -4.82 -13.28 2.76
N LYS A 29 -5.96 -13.97 2.56
CA LYS A 29 -6.35 -14.46 1.23
C LYS A 29 -6.76 -13.27 0.35
N PRO A 30 -6.34 -13.24 -0.93
CA PRO A 30 -6.82 -12.23 -1.87
C PRO A 30 -8.25 -12.56 -2.36
N PRO A 31 -8.96 -11.58 -2.97
CA PRO A 31 -10.28 -11.79 -3.54
C PRO A 31 -10.37 -12.96 -4.53
N ALA A 32 -9.34 -13.14 -5.36
CA ALA A 32 -9.26 -14.26 -6.32
C ALA A 32 -9.23 -15.66 -5.65
N GLN A 33 -9.02 -15.72 -4.33
CA GLN A 33 -9.06 -16.94 -3.52
C GLN A 33 -10.19 -16.89 -2.48
N GLY A 34 -11.20 -16.03 -2.68
CA GLY A 34 -12.36 -15.87 -1.81
C GLY A 34 -12.10 -15.08 -0.51
N GLY A 35 -11.00 -14.32 -0.43
CA GLY A 35 -10.76 -13.42 0.70
C GLY A 35 -11.45 -12.06 0.55
N ASP A 36 -11.66 -11.37 1.67
CA ASP A 36 -12.17 -10.00 1.67
C ASP A 36 -11.11 -9.01 1.15
N GLU A 37 -11.51 -8.14 0.22
CA GLU A 37 -10.60 -7.19 -0.44
C GLU A 37 -9.99 -6.20 0.56
N VAL A 38 -10.78 -5.65 1.47
CA VAL A 38 -10.29 -4.67 2.44
C VAL A 38 -9.28 -5.31 3.40
N THR A 39 -9.55 -6.54 3.83
CA THR A 39 -8.66 -7.34 4.66
C THR A 39 -7.34 -7.61 3.96
N TYR A 40 -7.39 -8.04 2.69
CA TYR A 40 -6.21 -8.28 1.89
C TYR A 40 -5.38 -7.02 1.64
N LEU A 41 -6.04 -5.91 1.30
CA LEU A 41 -5.38 -4.62 1.07
C LEU A 41 -4.72 -4.08 2.35
N ASN A 42 -5.34 -4.25 3.52
CA ASN A 42 -4.68 -3.90 4.79
C ASN A 42 -3.40 -4.74 5.00
N ALA A 43 -3.47 -6.06 4.80
CA ALA A 43 -2.29 -6.92 4.90
C ALA A 43 -1.19 -6.53 3.91
N PHE A 44 -1.56 -6.11 2.70
CA PHE A 44 -0.61 -5.62 1.70
C PHE A 44 0.03 -4.29 2.11
N LEU A 45 -0.75 -3.32 2.59
CA LEU A 45 -0.21 -2.04 3.05
C LEU A 45 0.69 -2.20 4.29
N ASP A 46 0.36 -3.09 5.22
CA ASP A 46 1.23 -3.39 6.37
C ASP A 46 2.56 -4.05 5.93
N ALA A 47 2.50 -4.97 4.97
CA ALA A 47 3.69 -5.58 4.38
C ALA A 47 4.57 -4.55 3.66
N ARG A 48 3.95 -3.58 2.98
CA ARG A 48 4.63 -2.50 2.29
C ARG A 48 5.30 -1.53 3.26
N VAL A 49 4.61 -1.10 4.30
CA VAL A 49 5.18 -0.25 5.36
C VAL A 49 6.38 -0.93 6.02
N TRP A 50 6.30 -2.25 6.24
CA TRP A 50 7.44 -3.02 6.74
C TRP A 50 8.66 -2.95 5.80
N ALA A 51 8.45 -3.05 4.48
CA ALA A 51 9.51 -2.97 3.48
C ALA A 51 10.13 -1.58 3.40
N MET A 52 9.29 -0.54 3.34
CA MET A 52 9.73 0.87 3.35
C MET A 52 10.63 1.19 4.54
N LYS A 53 10.32 0.65 5.72
CA LYS A 53 11.12 0.84 6.94
C LYS A 53 12.46 0.11 6.96
N GLN A 54 12.73 -0.81 6.02
CA GLN A 54 14.05 -1.43 5.89
C GLN A 54 15.05 -0.54 5.13
N GLU A 55 14.55 0.41 4.35
CA GLU A 55 15.36 1.31 3.52
C GLU A 55 15.31 2.71 4.15
N GLU A 56 16.43 3.19 4.72
CA GLU A 56 16.46 4.45 5.48
C GLU A 56 15.93 5.65 4.67
N ALA A 57 16.25 5.69 3.38
CA ALA A 57 15.79 6.71 2.43
C ALA A 57 14.26 6.72 2.22
N HIS A 58 13.56 5.65 2.59
CA HIS A 58 12.12 5.45 2.39
C HIS A 58 11.35 5.29 3.72
N SER A 59 11.96 5.68 4.84
CA SER A 59 11.35 5.51 6.17
C SER A 59 10.10 6.35 6.40
N ASP A 60 9.89 7.44 5.65
CA ASP A 60 8.61 8.17 5.63
C ASP A 60 7.55 7.36 4.88
N THR A 61 6.55 6.90 5.63
CA THR A 61 5.46 6.06 5.14
C THR A 61 4.16 6.81 4.86
N THR A 62 4.18 8.15 4.80
CA THR A 62 2.97 8.98 4.61
C THR A 62 2.20 8.66 3.33
N ARG A 63 2.89 8.29 2.24
CA ARG A 63 2.25 7.78 1.00
C ARG A 63 1.38 6.55 1.22
N VAL A 64 1.61 5.79 2.29
CA VAL A 64 0.72 4.72 2.74
C VAL A 64 -0.24 5.25 3.80
N ASP A 65 0.30 5.81 4.88
CA ASP A 65 -0.46 6.06 6.11
C ASP A 65 -1.51 7.18 5.96
N THR A 66 -1.17 8.24 5.23
CA THR A 66 -2.01 9.44 5.07
C THR A 66 -2.59 9.59 3.66
N GLU A 67 -2.43 8.56 2.81
CA GLU A 67 -3.01 8.47 1.46
C GLU A 67 -3.73 7.14 1.25
N GLN A 68 -3.01 6.07 0.95
CA GLN A 68 -3.61 4.79 0.55
C GLN A 68 -4.50 4.20 1.66
N ARG A 69 -4.05 4.29 2.91
CA ARG A 69 -4.81 3.81 4.05
C ARG A 69 -6.05 4.66 4.33
N VAL A 70 -6.00 5.96 4.03
CA VAL A 70 -7.17 6.86 4.12
C VAL A 70 -8.24 6.46 3.10
N PHE A 71 -7.85 6.18 1.85
CA PHE A 71 -8.79 5.71 0.83
C PHE A 71 -9.41 4.37 1.20
N LEU A 72 -8.58 3.44 1.70
CA LEU A 72 -9.04 2.12 2.14
C LEU A 72 -9.99 2.20 3.34
N GLN A 73 -9.71 3.05 4.33
CA GLN A 73 -10.58 3.26 5.49
C GLN A 73 -11.95 3.84 5.09
N LYS A 74 -11.97 4.69 4.06
CA LYS A 74 -13.21 5.21 3.47
C LYS A 74 -13.93 4.20 2.56
N ARG A 75 -13.35 3.01 2.38
CA ARG A 75 -13.81 1.96 1.44
C ARG A 75 -13.95 2.49 0.00
N ASN A 76 -13.14 3.45 -0.39
CA ASN A 76 -13.08 3.94 -1.77
C ASN A 76 -12.22 3.01 -2.63
N LEU A 77 -12.73 1.79 -2.88
CA LEU A 77 -12.00 0.72 -3.57
C LEU A 77 -11.87 0.97 -5.07
N ASN A 78 -12.76 1.80 -5.64
CA ASN A 78 -12.71 2.22 -7.02
C ASN A 78 -11.87 3.49 -7.24
N LEU A 79 -11.36 4.09 -6.16
CA LEU A 79 -10.55 5.31 -6.17
C LEU A 79 -11.25 6.50 -6.85
N ASP A 80 -12.56 6.64 -6.61
CA ASP A 80 -13.38 7.70 -7.19
C ASP A 80 -13.09 9.06 -6.54
N PRO A 81 -13.02 10.16 -7.31
CA PRO A 81 -13.04 11.51 -6.76
C PRO A 81 -14.33 11.81 -5.97
N PRO A 82 -14.29 12.70 -4.96
CA PRO A 82 -13.13 13.50 -4.58
C PRO A 82 -12.11 12.74 -3.72
N LEU A 83 -10.84 12.81 -4.11
CA LEU A 83 -9.70 12.28 -3.38
C LEU A 83 -9.04 13.40 -2.58
N ASN A 84 -8.81 13.16 -1.30
CA ASN A 84 -8.12 14.06 -0.39
C ASN A 84 -7.11 13.25 0.41
N TRP A 85 -5.85 13.66 0.39
CA TRP A 85 -4.78 12.94 1.07
C TRP A 85 -3.62 13.87 1.45
N LYS A 86 -2.67 13.32 2.22
CA LYS A 86 -1.41 14.00 2.54
C LYS A 86 -0.21 13.11 2.27
N VAL A 87 0.89 13.70 1.83
CA VAL A 87 2.21 13.06 1.74
C VAL A 87 3.25 14.10 2.17
N TYR A 88 4.21 13.70 3.01
CA TYR A 88 5.24 14.58 3.57
C TYR A 88 4.70 15.83 4.31
N GLY A 89 3.46 15.76 4.80
CA GLY A 89 2.76 16.85 5.49
C GLY A 89 1.91 17.75 4.58
N ASP A 90 2.16 17.73 3.27
CA ASP A 90 1.44 18.54 2.30
C ASP A 90 0.10 17.92 1.92
N SER A 91 -0.91 18.75 1.69
CA SER A 91 -2.27 18.32 1.37
C SER A 91 -2.54 18.42 -0.12
N TYR A 92 -3.19 17.38 -0.66
CA TYR A 92 -3.53 17.27 -2.07
C TYR A 92 -5.02 16.95 -2.25
N HIS A 93 -5.58 17.41 -3.38
CA HIS A 93 -6.99 17.24 -3.72
C HIS A 93 -7.16 16.97 -5.22
N ILE A 94 -8.03 16.02 -5.55
CA ILE A 94 -8.57 15.79 -6.90
C ILE A 94 -10.09 15.65 -6.74
N GLY A 95 -10.89 16.38 -7.52
CA GLY A 95 -12.35 16.43 -7.42
C GLY A 95 -13.00 16.70 -8.76
#